data_AF-A0A931CMA7-F1
#
_entry.id   AF-A0A931CMA7-F1
#
_cell.length_a   1.000
_cell.length_b   1.000
_cell.length_c   1.000
_cell.angle_alpha   90.00
_cell.angle_beta   90.00
_cell.angle_gamma   90.00
#
_symmetry.space_group_name_H-M   'P 1'
#
loop_
_entity.id
_entity.type
_entity.pdbx_description
1 polymer ?
#
loop_
_entity_poly.entity_id
_entity_poly.type
_entity_poly.pdbx_seq_one_letter_code
_entity_poly.pdbx_strand_id
1 'polypeptide(L)'
;MPSSPTAAAPTEFAACTCPRARHSHGTRDMYGYHKCRCIPCATANREYYRSTAHLTRTRKWADAEHARQRILQLRAAGVSIETMADLCAVHASTLRFVLSGPGGRTVRRVLASTLDSLNAISYRDIAARTVSDDTRVDGESPRLQTMALTAAGWCPEDLAELSGVGRQTFSRLLRGFTTTEEMRQMIDALYRDLRRSTPPQQTHLQRMRVRRALKRAAENGWSPGMAEDDEYVAPA
;
A
#
# COMPACT_ATOMS: atom_id res chain seq x y z
N MET A 1 -3.12 30.95 -40.95
CA MET A 1 -2.41 30.69 -39.68
C MET A 1 -1.89 32.01 -39.15
N PRO A 2 -2.45 32.58 -38.08
CA PRO A 2 -1.91 33.82 -37.53
C PRO A 2 -0.67 33.49 -36.69
N SER A 3 0.37 34.27 -36.96
CA SER A 3 1.72 34.21 -36.40
C SER A 3 1.73 34.28 -34.88
N SER A 4 2.65 33.53 -34.27
CA SER A 4 2.98 33.67 -32.85
C SER A 4 3.39 35.12 -32.54
N PRO A 5 2.78 35.79 -31.54
CA PRO A 5 3.19 37.12 -31.17
C PRO A 5 4.58 37.06 -30.54
N THR A 6 5.54 37.69 -31.22
CA THR A 6 6.87 38.02 -30.76
C THR A 6 6.78 38.65 -29.36
N ALA A 7 7.69 38.23 -28.47
CA ALA A 7 7.73 38.62 -27.06
C ALA A 7 7.76 40.15 -26.88
N ALA A 8 6.58 40.76 -26.73
CA ALA A 8 6.43 42.14 -26.32
C ALA A 8 6.97 42.29 -24.89
N ALA A 9 7.65 43.41 -24.62
CA ALA A 9 8.15 43.79 -23.31
C ALA A 9 7.05 43.64 -22.23
N PRO A 10 7.39 43.20 -21.00
CA PRO A 10 6.38 42.78 -20.05
C PRO A 10 5.63 44.00 -19.52
N THR A 11 4.37 44.16 -19.91
CA THR A 11 3.46 45.18 -19.39
C THR A 11 3.01 44.86 -17.96
N GLU A 12 2.70 45.90 -17.19
CA GLU A 12 2.44 45.82 -15.75
C GLU A 12 1.26 44.91 -15.40
N PHE A 13 0.27 44.75 -16.28
CA PHE A 13 -0.71 43.66 -16.24
C PHE A 13 -1.13 43.31 -17.66
N ALA A 14 -0.48 42.33 -18.29
CA ALA A 14 -0.99 41.77 -19.54
C ALA A 14 -2.34 41.09 -19.25
N ALA A 15 -3.46 41.69 -19.67
CA ALA A 15 -4.78 41.09 -19.55
C ALA A 15 -4.76 39.69 -20.20
N CYS A 16 -4.89 38.64 -19.38
CA CYS A 16 -4.78 37.27 -19.87
C CYS A 16 -5.99 36.92 -20.74
N THR A 17 -5.76 36.66 -22.03
CA THR A 17 -6.79 36.24 -23.01
C THR A 17 -6.89 34.71 -23.13
N CYS A 18 -6.70 33.98 -22.03
CA CYS A 18 -6.76 32.52 -22.01
C CYS A 18 -8.22 32.03 -21.83
N PRO A 19 -8.74 31.15 -22.70
CA PRO A 19 -10.14 30.69 -22.64
C PRO A 19 -10.44 29.67 -21.52
N ARG A 20 -9.44 29.17 -20.77
CA ARG A 20 -9.63 28.08 -19.79
C ARG A 20 -9.86 28.52 -18.35
N ALA A 21 -9.56 29.76 -17.96
CA ALA A 21 -9.98 30.39 -16.70
C ALA A 21 -9.46 31.83 -16.63
N ARG A 22 -10.19 32.72 -15.93
CA ARG A 22 -9.70 34.04 -15.51
C ARG A 22 -8.61 33.81 -14.46
N HIS A 23 -7.34 33.85 -14.87
CA HIS A 23 -6.22 33.63 -13.97
C HIS A 23 -5.84 34.90 -13.20
N SER A 24 -5.48 34.75 -11.92
CA SER A 24 -4.87 35.83 -11.12
C SER A 24 -3.37 35.88 -11.38
N HIS A 25 -2.87 37.03 -11.87
CA HIS A 25 -1.45 37.28 -12.08
C HIS A 25 -0.71 37.53 -10.76
N GLY A 26 0.62 37.44 -10.78
CA GLY A 26 1.45 37.66 -9.59
C GLY A 26 1.74 36.39 -8.77
N THR A 27 1.45 35.20 -9.31
CA THR A 27 1.75 33.92 -8.67
C THR A 27 2.82 33.13 -9.43
N ARG A 28 3.54 32.25 -8.72
CA ARG A 28 4.54 31.35 -9.32
C ARG A 28 3.92 30.41 -10.36
N ASP A 29 2.73 29.89 -10.06
CA ASP A 29 2.06 28.90 -10.90
C ASP A 29 1.72 29.46 -12.28
N MET A 30 1.37 30.75 -12.35
CA MET A 30 1.14 31.42 -13.63
C MET A 30 2.39 31.50 -14.49
N TYR A 31 3.57 31.68 -13.88
CA TYR A 31 4.83 31.68 -14.61
C TYR A 31 5.24 30.27 -15.08
N GLY A 32 5.07 29.27 -14.20
CA GLY A 32 5.52 27.89 -14.40
C GLY A 32 4.60 27.04 -15.28
N TYR A 33 3.33 26.92 -14.88
CA TYR A 33 2.34 26.07 -15.52
C TYR A 33 1.67 26.76 -16.71
N HIS A 34 1.22 28.01 -16.52
CA HIS A 34 0.50 28.76 -17.56
C HIS A 34 1.38 29.61 -18.47
N LYS A 35 2.72 29.53 -18.28
CA LYS A 35 3.74 30.18 -19.12
C LYS A 35 3.57 31.69 -19.29
N CYS A 36 2.90 32.37 -18.34
CA CYS A 36 2.81 33.82 -18.32
C CYS A 36 4.21 34.45 -18.15
N ARG A 37 4.42 35.60 -18.78
CA ARG A 37 5.72 36.32 -18.78
C ARG A 37 5.64 37.77 -18.30
N CYS A 38 4.50 38.21 -17.76
CA CYS A 38 4.36 39.57 -17.23
C CYS A 38 5.26 39.82 -16.00
N ILE A 39 5.51 41.10 -15.69
CA ILE A 39 6.39 41.51 -14.58
C ILE A 39 5.95 40.93 -13.23
N PRO A 40 4.66 40.96 -12.83
CA PRO A 40 4.23 40.39 -11.55
C PRO A 40 4.52 38.89 -11.42
N CYS A 41 4.20 38.09 -12.44
CA CYS A 41 4.46 36.64 -12.43
C CYS A 41 5.95 36.31 -12.45
N ALA A 42 6.74 37.05 -13.22
CA ALA A 42 8.19 36.88 -13.25
C ALA A 42 8.83 37.26 -11.90
N THR A 43 8.33 38.31 -11.25
CA THR A 43 8.80 38.77 -9.94
C THR A 43 8.46 37.76 -8.85
N ALA A 44 7.22 37.27 -8.79
CA ALA A 44 6.81 36.23 -7.86
C ALA A 44 7.65 34.94 -8.00
N ASN A 45 7.96 34.54 -9.25
CA ASN A 45 8.84 33.40 -9.50
C ASN A 45 10.27 33.66 -9.01
N ARG A 46 10.84 34.85 -9.28
CA ARG A 46 12.18 35.22 -8.80
C ARG A 46 12.24 35.30 -7.28
N GLU A 47 11.23 35.87 -6.64
CA GLU A 47 11.12 35.99 -5.19
C GLU A 47 11.04 34.61 -4.53
N TYR A 48 10.26 33.69 -5.09
CA TYR A 48 10.24 32.29 -4.65
C TYR A 48 11.64 31.65 -4.72
N TYR A 49 12.36 31.80 -5.83
CA TYR A 49 13.72 31.22 -5.94
C TYR A 49 14.72 31.93 -5.04
N ARG A 50 14.59 33.24 -4.79
CA ARG A 50 15.42 33.99 -3.83
C ARG A 50 15.16 33.53 -2.39
N SER A 51 13.90 33.43 -1.99
CA SER A 51 13.53 32.99 -0.64
C SER A 51 13.89 31.53 -0.38
N THR A 52 13.85 30.68 -1.40
CA THR A 52 14.22 29.25 -1.29
C THR A 52 15.70 28.95 -1.59
N ALA A 53 16.49 29.92 -2.08
CA ALA A 53 17.90 29.73 -2.42
C ALA A 53 18.77 29.36 -1.20
N HIS A 54 18.41 29.84 -0.01
CA HIS A 54 19.12 29.46 1.22
C HIS A 54 18.84 27.99 1.59
N LEU A 55 17.61 27.51 1.37
CA LEU A 55 17.23 26.12 1.63
C LEU A 55 17.95 25.14 0.70
N THR A 56 18.21 25.52 -0.55
CA THR A 56 18.94 24.64 -1.49
C THR A 56 20.44 24.58 -1.21
N ARG A 57 21.04 25.63 -0.62
CA ARG A 57 22.46 25.65 -0.24
C ARG A 57 22.79 24.77 0.96
N THR A 58 21.86 24.61 1.90
CA THR A 58 22.08 23.82 3.13
C THR A 58 21.66 22.36 3.01
N ARG A 59 20.89 22.01 1.98
CA ARG A 59 20.44 20.63 1.73
C ARG A 59 21.57 19.77 1.21
N LYS A 60 21.89 18.71 1.95
CA LYS A 60 22.73 17.61 1.47
C LYS A 60 21.89 16.72 0.55
N TRP A 61 22.45 16.40 -0.61
CA TRP A 61 21.83 15.54 -1.61
C TRP A 61 22.57 14.20 -1.64
N ALA A 62 21.82 13.12 -1.73
CA ALA A 62 22.35 11.77 -1.89
C ALA A 62 21.92 11.17 -3.23
N ASP A 63 22.61 10.12 -3.67
CA ASP A 63 22.21 9.35 -4.83
C ASP A 63 20.85 8.68 -4.60
N ALA A 64 19.94 8.85 -5.55
CA ALA A 64 18.62 8.24 -5.52
C ALA A 64 18.66 6.71 -5.71
N GLU A 65 19.74 6.16 -6.27
CA GLU A 65 19.94 4.72 -6.42
C GLU A 65 19.92 4.00 -5.07
N HIS A 66 20.66 4.50 -4.07
CA HIS A 66 20.69 3.87 -2.74
C HIS A 66 19.30 3.87 -2.09
N ALA A 67 18.54 4.95 -2.25
CA ALA A 67 17.17 5.01 -1.75
C ALA A 67 16.26 4.01 -2.47
N ARG A 68 16.39 3.86 -3.81
CA ARG A 68 15.64 2.87 -4.58
C ARG A 68 15.95 1.45 -4.13
N GLN A 69 17.22 1.11 -3.97
CA GLN A 69 17.65 -0.22 -3.52
C GLN A 69 17.08 -0.53 -2.13
N ARG A 70 17.16 0.42 -1.19
CA ARG A 70 16.60 0.22 0.16
C ARG A 70 15.08 0.04 0.13
N ILE A 71 14.36 0.82 -0.66
CA ILE A 71 12.90 0.67 -0.83
C ILE A 71 12.57 -0.71 -1.40
N LEU A 72 13.31 -1.18 -2.41
CA LEU A 72 13.09 -2.51 -2.99
C LEU A 72 13.36 -3.63 -1.98
N GLN A 73 14.41 -3.52 -1.16
CA GLN A 73 14.68 -4.46 -0.07
C GLN A 73 13.52 -4.51 0.94
N LEU A 74 13.03 -3.34 1.37
CA LEU A 74 11.91 -3.26 2.30
C LEU A 74 10.61 -3.82 1.69
N ARG A 75 10.38 -3.60 0.39
CA ARG A 75 9.24 -4.21 -0.33
C ARG A 75 9.37 -5.72 -0.44
N ALA A 76 10.58 -6.23 -0.69
CA ALA A 76 10.84 -7.67 -0.72
C ALA A 76 10.60 -8.31 0.67
N ALA A 77 10.84 -7.56 1.75
CA ALA A 77 10.49 -7.94 3.11
C ALA A 77 8.99 -7.74 3.45
N GLY A 78 8.14 -7.42 2.47
CA GLY A 78 6.69 -7.30 2.65
C GLY A 78 6.20 -5.93 3.14
N VAL A 79 7.08 -4.93 3.30
CA VAL A 79 6.69 -3.60 3.79
C VAL A 79 6.05 -2.78 2.66
N SER A 80 4.88 -2.18 2.92
CA SER A 80 4.20 -1.31 1.96
C SER A 80 4.86 0.07 1.85
N ILE A 81 4.66 0.75 0.72
CA ILE A 81 5.22 2.10 0.48
C ILE A 81 4.61 3.09 1.47
N GLU A 82 3.34 2.94 1.77
CA GLU A 82 2.59 3.71 2.75
C GLU A 82 3.22 3.53 4.15
N THR A 83 3.56 2.29 4.51
CA THR A 83 4.22 2.00 5.78
C THR A 83 5.58 2.69 5.87
N MET A 84 6.40 2.60 4.81
CA MET A 84 7.70 3.26 4.76
C MET A 84 7.57 4.78 4.83
N ALA A 85 6.56 5.34 4.17
CA ALA A 85 6.31 6.78 4.11
C ALA A 85 6.04 7.34 5.51
N ASP A 86 5.18 6.69 6.27
CA ASP A 86 4.85 7.09 7.64
C ASP A 86 6.06 6.95 8.57
N LEU A 87 6.82 5.84 8.49
CA LEU A 87 8.04 5.64 9.30
C LEU A 87 9.12 6.68 9.00
N CYS A 88 9.22 7.11 7.74
CA CYS A 88 10.18 8.11 7.33
C CYS A 88 9.68 9.57 7.47
N ALA A 89 8.43 9.77 7.91
CA ALA A 89 7.75 11.07 7.88
C ALA A 89 7.85 11.77 6.51
N VAL A 90 7.70 11.00 5.43
CA VAL A 90 7.68 11.50 4.05
C VAL A 90 6.35 11.18 3.39
N HIS A 91 5.95 11.97 2.40
CA HIS A 91 4.74 11.67 1.64
C HIS A 91 4.93 10.41 0.77
N ALA A 92 3.94 9.51 0.74
CA ALA A 92 4.02 8.27 -0.05
C ALA A 92 4.32 8.52 -1.54
N SER A 93 3.78 9.60 -2.11
CA SER A 93 4.09 10.00 -3.49
C SER A 93 5.58 10.27 -3.71
N THR A 94 6.30 10.78 -2.70
CA THR A 94 7.75 10.99 -2.79
C THR A 94 8.48 9.67 -3.00
N LEU A 95 8.13 8.63 -2.24
CA LEU A 95 8.73 7.30 -2.41
C LEU A 95 8.35 6.66 -3.75
N ARG A 96 7.09 6.84 -4.20
CA ARG A 96 6.68 6.39 -5.55
C ARG A 96 7.46 7.11 -6.65
N PHE A 97 7.73 8.41 -6.50
CA PHE A 97 8.55 9.16 -7.45
C PHE A 97 10.01 8.74 -7.43
N VAL A 98 10.54 8.30 -6.29
CA VAL A 98 11.89 7.74 -6.22
C VAL A 98 11.97 6.45 -7.03
N LEU A 99 10.95 5.57 -6.96
CA LEU A 99 10.90 4.32 -7.73
C LEU A 99 10.65 4.53 -9.22
N SER A 100 9.57 5.22 -9.57
CA SER A 100 9.05 5.28 -10.95
C SER A 100 9.40 6.58 -11.67
N GLY A 101 9.81 7.62 -10.94
CA GLY A 101 10.05 8.93 -11.51
C GLY A 101 8.79 9.71 -11.85
N PRO A 102 8.80 11.06 -11.81
CA PRO A 102 7.71 11.85 -12.36
C PRO A 102 7.64 11.66 -13.89
N GLY A 103 6.54 11.10 -14.39
CA GLY A 103 6.34 10.85 -15.82
C GLY A 103 7.31 9.83 -16.42
N GLY A 104 7.78 8.86 -15.63
CA GLY A 104 8.67 7.79 -16.09
C GLY A 104 10.16 8.15 -16.15
N ARG A 105 10.55 9.36 -15.68
CA ARG A 105 11.95 9.79 -15.62
C ARG A 105 12.55 9.52 -14.25
N THR A 106 13.53 8.62 -14.17
CA THR A 106 14.20 8.28 -12.92
C THR A 106 14.83 9.52 -12.28
N VAL A 107 14.55 9.71 -11.00
CA VAL A 107 15.14 10.80 -10.21
C VAL A 107 16.60 10.44 -9.94
N ARG A 108 17.52 11.37 -10.17
CA ARG A 108 18.98 11.16 -9.95
C ARG A 108 19.44 11.45 -8.53
N ARG A 109 18.75 12.34 -7.82
CA ARG A 109 19.16 12.77 -6.47
C ARG A 109 17.96 12.89 -5.55
N VAL A 110 18.13 12.44 -4.32
CA VAL A 110 17.17 12.61 -3.22
C VAL A 110 17.81 13.43 -2.10
N LEU A 111 16.98 13.94 -1.20
CA LEU A 111 17.49 14.56 0.02
C LEU A 111 18.20 13.49 0.86
N ALA A 112 19.39 13.82 1.37
CA ALA A 112 20.16 12.90 2.22
C ALA A 112 19.33 12.47 3.43
N SER A 113 18.57 13.39 4.03
CA SER A 113 17.66 13.09 5.14
C SER A 113 16.63 12.01 4.81
N THR A 114 16.15 11.94 3.56
CA THR A 114 15.20 10.88 3.16
C THR A 114 15.89 9.51 3.08
N LEU A 115 17.13 9.48 2.59
CA LEU A 115 17.92 8.25 2.57
C LEU A 115 18.27 7.81 3.99
N ASP A 116 18.66 8.73 4.86
CA ASP A 116 18.98 8.45 6.26
C ASP A 116 17.75 7.88 7.00
N SER A 117 16.56 8.47 6.81
CA SER A 117 15.31 7.92 7.38
C SER A 117 14.99 6.52 6.86
N LEU A 118 15.16 6.26 5.55
CA LEU A 118 14.93 4.93 4.96
C LEU A 118 15.91 3.87 5.50
N ASN A 119 17.14 4.27 5.78
CA ASN A 119 18.16 3.41 6.38
C ASN A 119 17.90 3.18 7.87
N ALA A 120 17.31 4.16 8.56
CA ALA A 120 16.96 4.05 9.97
C ALA A 120 15.76 3.13 10.25
N ILE A 121 14.96 2.77 9.22
CA ILE A 121 13.88 1.78 9.37
C ILE A 121 14.49 0.45 9.82
N SER A 122 14.21 0.07 11.07
CA SER A 122 14.57 -1.23 11.62
C SER A 122 13.42 -2.24 11.47
N TYR A 123 13.77 -3.53 11.45
CA TYR A 123 12.78 -4.62 11.48
C TYR A 123 11.90 -4.58 12.73
N ARG A 124 12.42 -4.06 13.85
CA ARG A 124 11.67 -3.87 15.08
C ARG A 124 10.55 -2.83 14.93
N ASP A 125 10.79 -1.74 14.20
CA ASP A 125 9.78 -0.70 13.96
C ASP A 125 8.68 -1.19 13.02
N ILE A 126 9.02 -2.09 12.09
CA ILE A 126 8.08 -2.76 11.21
C ILE A 126 7.22 -3.75 12.03
N ALA A 127 7.84 -4.57 12.86
CA ALA A 127 7.16 -5.57 13.69
C ALA A 127 6.29 -4.94 14.80
N ALA A 128 6.68 -3.78 15.33
CA ALA A 128 5.90 -3.05 16.32
C ALA A 128 4.65 -2.37 15.74
N ARG A 129 4.49 -2.37 14.41
CA ARG A 129 3.39 -1.69 13.75
C ARG A 129 2.17 -2.60 13.65
N THR A 130 1.07 -2.14 14.20
CA THR A 130 -0.25 -2.71 13.92
C THR A 130 -0.61 -2.41 12.47
N VAL A 131 -0.65 -3.46 11.64
CA VAL A 131 -1.24 -3.38 10.31
C VAL A 131 -2.70 -3.00 10.50
N SER A 132 -3.18 -1.99 9.77
CA SER A 132 -4.59 -1.58 9.85
C SER A 132 -5.48 -2.74 9.43
N ASP A 133 -6.52 -3.00 10.22
CA ASP A 133 -7.49 -4.08 10.06
C ASP A 133 -8.08 -4.16 8.63
N ASP A 134 -8.29 -3.02 7.98
CA ASP A 134 -8.84 -2.92 6.61
C ASP A 134 -7.83 -3.22 5.49
N THR A 135 -6.55 -3.43 5.82
CA THR A 135 -5.51 -3.65 4.80
C THR A 135 -5.76 -4.96 4.08
N ARG A 136 -5.77 -4.94 2.74
CA ARG A 136 -5.85 -6.17 1.95
C ARG A 136 -4.55 -6.95 2.02
N VAL A 137 -4.64 -8.20 2.44
CA VAL A 137 -3.55 -9.16 2.58
C VAL A 137 -3.80 -10.38 1.71
N ASP A 138 -2.73 -11.13 1.47
CA ASP A 138 -2.82 -12.38 0.73
C ASP A 138 -3.73 -13.38 1.46
N GLY A 139 -4.56 -14.06 0.68
CA GLY A 139 -5.54 -15.02 1.16
C GLY A 139 -5.00 -16.44 1.29
N GLU A 140 -3.75 -16.71 0.92
CA GLU A 140 -3.17 -18.05 0.87
C GLU A 140 -3.16 -18.76 2.23
N SER A 141 -2.53 -18.16 3.24
CA SER A 141 -2.51 -18.70 4.60
C SER A 141 -3.91 -18.97 5.19
N PRO A 142 -4.85 -17.99 5.24
CA PRO A 142 -6.20 -18.24 5.75
C PRO A 142 -7.00 -19.23 4.89
N ARG A 143 -6.69 -19.35 3.60
CA ARG A 143 -7.26 -20.39 2.73
C ARG A 143 -6.77 -21.78 3.14
N LEU A 144 -5.47 -21.98 3.34
CA LEU A 144 -4.92 -23.27 3.79
C LEU A 144 -5.48 -23.66 5.16
N GLN A 145 -5.55 -22.72 6.10
CA GLN A 145 -6.18 -22.92 7.41
C GLN A 145 -7.65 -23.35 7.28
N THR A 146 -8.42 -22.69 6.40
CA THR A 146 -9.81 -23.08 6.13
C THR A 146 -9.92 -24.48 5.52
N MET A 147 -9.03 -24.84 4.61
CA MET A 147 -8.99 -26.18 3.98
C MET A 147 -8.63 -27.26 5.01
N ALA A 148 -7.66 -26.99 5.89
CA ALA A 148 -7.25 -27.85 6.99
C ALA A 148 -8.40 -28.10 7.98
N LEU A 149 -9.11 -27.04 8.40
CA LEU A 149 -10.29 -27.18 9.26
C LEU A 149 -11.41 -27.98 8.58
N THR A 150 -11.61 -27.77 7.28
CA THR A 150 -12.58 -28.55 6.50
C THR A 150 -12.20 -30.03 6.45
N ALA A 151 -10.91 -30.34 6.30
CA ALA A 151 -10.39 -31.70 6.36
C ALA A 151 -10.48 -32.32 7.78
N ALA A 152 -10.43 -31.51 8.84
CA ALA A 152 -10.74 -31.91 10.21
C ALA A 152 -12.25 -32.07 10.48
N GLY A 153 -13.11 -31.77 9.49
CA GLY A 153 -14.55 -31.99 9.54
C GLY A 153 -15.38 -30.75 9.90
N TRP A 154 -14.76 -29.58 10.07
CA TRP A 154 -15.49 -28.32 10.30
C TRP A 154 -16.11 -27.80 9.01
N CYS A 155 -17.40 -27.49 8.99
CA CYS A 155 -18.02 -26.94 7.79
C CYS A 155 -18.00 -25.38 7.80
N PRO A 156 -18.06 -24.71 6.63
CA PRO A 156 -18.03 -23.25 6.57
C PRO A 156 -19.16 -22.55 7.34
N GLU A 157 -20.29 -23.22 7.54
CA GLU A 157 -21.38 -22.76 8.40
C GLU A 157 -20.94 -22.68 9.87
N ASP A 158 -20.32 -23.75 10.39
CA ASP A 158 -19.83 -23.81 11.77
C ASP A 158 -18.71 -22.77 11.98
N LEU A 159 -17.79 -22.64 11.01
CA LEU A 159 -16.70 -21.66 11.08
C LEU A 159 -17.24 -20.22 11.10
N ALA A 160 -18.29 -19.92 10.33
CA ALA A 160 -18.92 -18.60 10.32
C ALA A 160 -19.65 -18.30 11.64
N GLU A 161 -20.36 -19.29 12.19
CA GLU A 161 -21.03 -19.17 13.49
C GLU A 161 -20.03 -18.93 14.63
N LEU A 162 -18.87 -19.60 14.60
CA LEU A 162 -17.85 -19.50 15.65
C LEU A 162 -16.97 -18.25 15.57
N SER A 163 -16.63 -17.80 14.35
CA SER A 163 -15.76 -16.65 14.16
C SER A 163 -16.51 -15.32 14.03
N GLY A 164 -17.81 -15.33 13.72
CA GLY A 164 -18.54 -14.14 13.32
C GLY A 164 -18.21 -13.65 11.90
N VAL A 165 -17.30 -14.33 11.18
CA VAL A 165 -16.97 -14.02 9.78
C VAL A 165 -18.08 -14.54 8.86
N GLY A 166 -18.50 -13.73 7.89
CA GLY A 166 -19.54 -14.13 6.93
C GLY A 166 -19.15 -15.38 6.12
N ARG A 167 -20.11 -16.30 5.93
CA ARG A 167 -19.94 -17.53 5.11
C ARG A 167 -19.38 -17.27 3.70
N GLN A 168 -19.70 -16.12 3.12
CA GLN A 168 -19.23 -15.73 1.80
C GLN A 168 -17.71 -15.51 1.78
N THR A 169 -17.11 -15.03 2.87
CA THR A 169 -15.66 -14.82 3.00
C THR A 169 -14.92 -16.16 2.87
N PHE A 170 -15.33 -17.19 3.60
CA PHE A 170 -14.74 -18.53 3.48
C PHE A 170 -14.88 -19.11 2.06
N SER A 171 -16.04 -18.91 1.42
CA SER A 171 -16.25 -19.34 0.02
C SER A 171 -15.31 -18.61 -0.96
N ARG A 172 -15.04 -17.33 -0.72
CA ARG A 172 -14.08 -16.54 -1.52
C ARG A 172 -12.64 -16.96 -1.24
N LEU A 173 -12.26 -17.19 0.01
CA LEU A 173 -10.93 -17.68 0.37
C LEU A 173 -10.61 -19.01 -0.32
N LEU A 174 -11.53 -19.97 -0.29
CA LEU A 174 -11.37 -21.26 -0.97
C LEU A 174 -11.21 -21.13 -2.50
N ARG A 175 -11.64 -20.01 -3.10
CA ARG A 175 -11.46 -19.70 -4.53
C ARG A 175 -10.19 -18.89 -4.82
N GLY A 176 -9.38 -18.56 -3.81
CA GLY A 176 -8.12 -17.84 -3.97
C GLY A 176 -8.25 -16.31 -4.00
N PHE A 177 -9.30 -15.74 -3.42
CA PHE A 177 -9.41 -14.28 -3.30
C PHE A 177 -8.60 -13.76 -2.10
N THR A 178 -8.13 -12.51 -2.20
CA THR A 178 -7.49 -11.77 -1.10
C THR A 178 -8.50 -11.41 -0.01
N THR A 179 -8.00 -11.22 1.22
CA THR A 179 -8.82 -10.89 2.41
C THR A 179 -8.30 -9.65 3.12
N THR A 180 -9.02 -9.14 4.12
CA THR A 180 -8.52 -8.08 5.00
C THR A 180 -7.68 -8.66 6.13
N GLU A 181 -6.80 -7.84 6.69
CA GLU A 181 -5.95 -8.21 7.81
C GLU A 181 -6.77 -8.61 9.03
N GLU A 182 -7.86 -7.91 9.31
CA GLU A 182 -8.83 -8.27 10.36
C GLU A 182 -9.33 -9.71 10.19
N MET A 183 -9.82 -10.03 8.98
CA MET A 183 -10.34 -11.36 8.68
C MET A 183 -9.25 -12.42 8.75
N ARG A 184 -8.01 -12.08 8.33
CA ARG A 184 -6.86 -12.98 8.45
C ARG A 184 -6.59 -13.31 9.92
N GLN A 185 -6.56 -12.30 10.80
CA GLN A 185 -6.32 -12.48 12.24
C GLN A 185 -7.45 -13.29 12.91
N MET A 186 -8.71 -13.02 12.56
CA MET A 186 -9.85 -13.79 13.07
C MET A 186 -9.78 -15.27 12.67
N ILE A 187 -9.42 -15.56 11.41
CA ILE A 187 -9.30 -16.93 10.92
C ILE A 187 -8.08 -17.64 11.53
N ASP A 188 -6.97 -16.93 11.72
CA ASP A 188 -5.78 -17.48 12.38
C ASP A 188 -6.06 -17.84 13.84
N ALA A 189 -6.75 -16.96 14.57
CA ALA A 189 -7.22 -17.25 15.93
C ALA A 189 -8.15 -18.47 15.96
N LEU A 190 -9.14 -18.50 15.05
CA LEU A 190 -10.07 -19.63 14.92
C LEU A 190 -9.35 -20.94 14.62
N TYR A 191 -8.38 -20.94 13.71
CA TYR A 191 -7.59 -22.12 13.38
C TYR A 191 -6.80 -22.62 14.60
N ARG A 192 -6.15 -21.70 15.33
CA ARG A 192 -5.37 -22.05 16.53
C ARG A 192 -6.21 -22.73 17.60
N ASP A 193 -7.44 -22.27 17.78
CA ASP A 193 -8.39 -22.81 18.75
C ASP A 193 -9.00 -24.15 18.28
N LEU A 194 -9.33 -24.26 17.00
CA LEU A 194 -10.08 -25.41 16.47
C LEU A 194 -9.21 -26.56 15.95
N ARG A 195 -7.94 -26.35 15.60
CA ARG A 195 -7.09 -27.38 14.98
C ARG A 195 -6.94 -28.67 15.80
N ARG A 196 -7.09 -28.60 17.13
CA ARG A 196 -7.02 -29.77 18.03
C ARG A 196 -8.39 -30.30 18.47
N SER A 197 -9.47 -29.62 18.08
CA SER A 197 -10.82 -29.98 18.49
C SER A 197 -11.63 -30.55 17.33
N THR A 198 -12.50 -31.50 17.66
CA THR A 198 -13.43 -32.09 16.70
C THR A 198 -14.77 -31.35 16.74
N PRO A 199 -15.43 -31.15 15.59
CA PRO A 199 -16.75 -30.54 15.55
C PRO A 199 -17.78 -31.37 16.35
N PRO A 200 -18.79 -30.71 16.96
CA PRO A 200 -19.83 -31.41 17.70
C PRO A 200 -20.65 -32.33 16.78
N GLN A 201 -21.05 -33.50 17.27
CA GLN A 201 -21.77 -34.54 16.50
C GLN A 201 -23.04 -35.08 17.21
N GLN A 202 -23.56 -34.33 18.17
CA GLN A 202 -24.68 -34.76 19.02
C GLN A 202 -26.00 -34.81 18.23
N THR A 203 -26.24 -33.84 17.35
CA THR A 203 -27.47 -33.77 16.55
C THR A 203 -27.31 -34.38 15.16
N HIS A 204 -28.43 -34.74 14.52
CA HIS A 204 -28.44 -35.23 13.14
C HIS A 204 -27.85 -34.20 12.15
N LEU A 205 -28.20 -32.91 12.34
CA LEU A 205 -27.69 -31.81 11.51
C LEU A 205 -26.17 -31.68 11.63
N GLN A 206 -25.63 -31.76 12.85
CA GLN A 206 -24.20 -31.74 13.11
C GLN A 206 -23.47 -32.90 12.42
N ARG A 207 -23.97 -34.15 12.55
CA ARG A 207 -23.39 -35.30 11.84
C ARG A 207 -23.43 -35.17 10.32
N MET A 208 -24.46 -34.50 9.78
CA MET A 208 -24.56 -34.22 8.35
C MET A 208 -23.52 -33.17 7.91
N ARG A 209 -23.36 -32.08 8.69
CA ARG A 209 -22.36 -31.02 8.44
C ARG A 209 -20.93 -31.59 8.39
N VAL A 210 -20.57 -32.40 9.39
CA VAL A 210 -19.26 -33.08 9.45
C VAL A 210 -19.04 -33.99 8.25
N ARG A 211 -20.01 -34.86 7.92
CA ARG A 211 -19.91 -35.74 6.74
C ARG A 211 -19.73 -34.95 5.44
N ARG A 212 -20.41 -33.81 5.30
CA ARG A 212 -20.28 -32.95 4.11
C ARG A 212 -18.90 -32.31 4.02
N ALA A 213 -18.36 -31.82 5.13
CA ALA A 213 -17.02 -31.24 5.18
C ALA A 213 -15.95 -32.27 4.80
N LEU A 214 -15.99 -33.46 5.42
CA LEU A 214 -15.06 -34.55 5.11
C LEU A 214 -15.17 -35.03 3.66
N LYS A 215 -16.39 -35.17 3.13
CA LYS A 215 -16.59 -35.52 1.71
C LYS A 215 -15.98 -34.49 0.78
N ARG A 216 -16.20 -33.19 1.05
CA ARG A 216 -15.63 -32.10 0.26
C ARG A 216 -14.11 -32.08 0.33
N ALA A 217 -13.54 -32.29 1.52
CA ALA A 217 -12.09 -32.38 1.69
C ALA A 217 -11.51 -33.54 0.87
N ALA A 218 -12.14 -34.73 0.92
CA ALA A 218 -11.71 -35.89 0.14
C ALA A 218 -11.80 -35.65 -1.38
N GLU A 219 -12.89 -35.04 -1.88
CA GLU A 219 -13.08 -34.71 -3.30
C GLU A 219 -12.01 -33.74 -3.83
N ASN A 220 -11.46 -32.88 -2.97
CA ASN A 220 -10.47 -31.88 -3.35
C ASN A 220 -9.04 -32.21 -2.87
N GLY A 221 -8.83 -33.38 -2.26
CA GLY A 221 -7.52 -33.83 -1.77
C GLY A 221 -6.96 -33.02 -0.60
N TRP A 222 -7.82 -32.45 0.25
CA TRP A 222 -7.38 -31.62 1.39
C TRP A 222 -6.98 -32.47 2.59
N SER A 223 -5.91 -32.08 3.27
CA SER A 223 -5.41 -32.77 4.48
C SER A 223 -5.47 -31.86 5.70
N PRO A 224 -5.65 -32.40 6.92
CA PRO A 224 -5.66 -31.58 8.15
C PRO A 224 -4.33 -30.87 8.44
N GLY A 225 -3.20 -31.37 7.91
CA GLY A 225 -1.86 -30.81 8.14
C GLY A 225 -1.43 -29.73 7.13
N MET A 226 -2.20 -29.47 6.09
CA MET A 226 -1.78 -28.57 4.99
C MET A 226 -1.57 -27.10 5.37
N ALA A 227 -2.01 -26.70 6.56
CA ALA A 227 -1.77 -25.36 7.09
C ALA A 227 -0.51 -25.28 7.98
N GLU A 228 0.04 -26.41 8.41
CA GLU A 228 1.27 -26.49 9.22
C GLU A 228 2.52 -26.52 8.32
N ASP A 229 2.42 -27.08 7.11
CA ASP A 229 3.51 -27.08 6.13
C ASP A 229 3.86 -25.68 5.61
N ASP A 230 2.92 -24.73 5.77
CA ASP A 230 3.04 -23.34 5.33
C ASP A 230 3.08 -22.38 6.53
N GLU A 231 3.65 -22.84 7.66
CA GLU A 231 3.91 -22.00 8.82
C GLU A 231 4.72 -20.80 8.35
N TYR A 232 4.03 -19.68 8.17
CA TYR A 232 4.58 -18.40 7.77
C TYR A 232 5.63 -18.02 8.81
N VAL A 233 6.89 -18.34 8.50
CA VAL A 233 8.05 -17.85 9.25
C VAL A 233 8.08 -16.35 9.00
N ALA A 234 7.52 -15.58 9.92
CA ALA A 234 7.76 -14.16 9.99
C ALA A 234 9.28 -13.96 9.92
N PRO A 235 9.81 -13.19 8.95
CA PRO A 235 11.25 -13.03 8.82
C PRO A 235 11.79 -12.44 10.13
N ALA A 236 12.71 -13.17 10.76
CA ALA A 236 13.43 -12.77 11.97
C ALA A 236 14.33 -11.54 11.76
#